data_AF-A0A9E5N2D5-F1
#
_entry.id   AF-A0A9E5N2D5-F1
#
_cell.length_a   1.000
_cell.length_b   1.000
_cell.length_c   1.000
_cell.angle_alpha   90.00
_cell.angle_beta   90.00
_cell.angle_gamma   90.00
#
_symmetry.space_group_name_H-M   'P 1'
#
loop_
_entity.id
_entity.type
_entity.pdbx_description
1 polymer ?
#
loop_
_entity_poly.entity_id
_entity_poly.type
_entity_poly.pdbx_seq_one_letter_code
_entity_poly.pdbx_strand_id
1 'polypeptide(L)'
;MAKSKSSARPRSSGGGRKKAGKKAAKKKKAGVGRAVAAGRKPTLTGLRKRIDRLDRQILELINERAGLAHQIGQLKDAVGETIYAPGREEEVLARAVQLSQGPLSEQCIRAVFREIISGSRAIEKILRVAFLGPFYSYSHLAAIHRFGQTVEFLPVGTIGSVFEEVDRGLADYGLVPLENSTDG
;
A
#
# COMPACT_ATOMS: atom_id res chain seq x y z
N MET A 1 13.61 33.42 -75.88
CA MET A 1 12.13 33.49 -75.76
C MET A 1 11.83 34.35 -74.52
N ALA A 2 11.71 35.68 -74.65
CA ALA A 2 10.46 36.45 -74.86
C ALA A 2 9.41 36.11 -73.77
N LYS A 3 8.94 37.01 -72.88
CA LYS A 3 8.39 38.39 -73.02
C LYS A 3 8.50 39.12 -71.65
N SER A 4 8.99 40.36 -71.53
CA SER A 4 8.27 41.67 -71.63
C SER A 4 7.15 41.84 -70.57
N LYS A 5 7.04 42.85 -69.69
CA LYS A 5 7.08 44.34 -69.80
C LYS A 5 7.11 44.94 -68.36
N SER A 6 7.87 46.00 -68.04
CA SER A 6 7.53 47.46 -68.12
C SER A 6 6.40 47.86 -67.14
N SER A 7 6.41 48.93 -66.32
CA SER A 7 7.12 50.22 -66.34
C SER A 7 6.90 51.03 -65.05
N ALA A 8 7.86 51.93 -64.79
CA ALA A 8 7.70 53.32 -64.34
C ALA A 8 7.38 53.67 -62.87
N ARG A 9 7.97 54.80 -62.48
CA ARG A 9 8.27 55.34 -61.14
C ARG A 9 7.51 56.70 -60.96
N PRO A 10 7.80 57.52 -59.94
CA PRO A 10 6.91 57.90 -58.83
C PRO A 10 6.27 59.31 -58.96
N ARG A 11 5.39 59.68 -58.01
CA ARG A 11 5.12 61.09 -57.68
C ARG A 11 5.08 61.34 -56.17
N SER A 12 5.84 62.37 -55.80
CA SER A 12 5.77 63.20 -54.57
C SER A 12 4.35 63.76 -54.38
N SER A 13 3.88 64.29 -53.26
CA SER A 13 4.47 65.18 -52.25
C SER A 13 3.39 65.46 -51.21
N GLY A 14 3.73 65.57 -49.93
CA GLY A 14 2.80 66.03 -48.91
C GLY A 14 3.48 66.17 -47.55
N GLY A 15 4.19 67.28 -47.34
CA GLY A 15 4.78 67.65 -46.06
C GLY A 15 3.73 68.17 -45.08
N GLY A 16 3.93 67.89 -43.78
CA GLY A 16 3.03 68.35 -42.72
C GLY A 16 3.59 68.16 -41.31
N ARG A 17 4.58 68.99 -40.96
CA ARG A 17 5.03 69.48 -39.64
C ARG A 17 4.79 68.67 -38.35
N LYS A 18 5.94 68.40 -37.70
CA LYS A 18 6.20 68.17 -36.27
C LYS A 18 5.28 68.93 -35.28
N LYS A 19 4.91 68.28 -34.17
CA LYS A 19 5.09 68.84 -32.82
C LYS A 19 5.48 67.75 -31.82
N ALA A 20 6.39 68.15 -30.94
CA ALA A 20 7.07 67.36 -29.94
C ALA A 20 6.22 67.17 -28.68
N GLY A 21 6.24 65.96 -28.12
CA GLY A 21 5.81 65.65 -26.76
C GLY A 21 6.94 64.89 -26.07
N LYS A 22 7.45 65.46 -24.99
CA LYS A 22 8.69 65.10 -24.29
C LYS A 22 8.37 64.18 -23.11
N LYS A 23 9.37 63.37 -22.69
CA LYS A 23 9.52 62.66 -21.38
C LYS A 23 8.89 61.25 -21.34
N ALA A 24 9.48 60.21 -20.74
CA ALA A 24 10.68 60.09 -19.92
C ALA A 24 11.25 58.65 -20.03
N ALA A 25 12.57 58.54 -19.95
CA ALA A 25 13.26 57.27 -19.74
C ALA A 25 12.97 56.71 -18.34
N LYS A 26 12.72 55.40 -18.22
CA LYS A 26 12.96 54.68 -16.95
C LYS A 26 13.59 53.32 -17.24
N LYS A 27 14.82 53.21 -16.73
CA LYS A 27 15.76 52.10 -16.76
C LYS A 27 15.10 50.76 -16.35
N LYS A 28 15.36 49.71 -17.14
CA LYS A 28 15.27 48.32 -16.69
C LYS A 28 16.26 48.11 -15.54
N LYS A 29 15.75 47.92 -14.31
CA LYS A 29 16.48 47.20 -13.27
C LYS A 29 16.00 45.76 -13.29
N ALA A 30 16.82 44.90 -13.88
CA ALA A 30 16.78 43.48 -13.60
C ALA A 30 17.26 43.27 -12.16
N GLY A 31 16.52 42.47 -11.40
CA GLY A 31 16.96 41.98 -10.09
C GLY A 31 15.92 42.15 -9.00
N VAL A 32 14.98 41.20 -8.92
CA VAL A 32 14.42 40.58 -7.71
C VAL A 32 13.74 39.31 -8.21
N GLY A 33 13.92 38.09 -7.73
CA GLY A 33 14.70 37.53 -6.64
C GLY A 33 14.44 36.04 -6.76
N ARG A 34 15.49 35.24 -6.82
CA ARG A 34 15.40 33.79 -6.70
C ARG A 34 14.89 33.53 -5.28
N ALA A 35 13.57 33.40 -5.13
CA ALA A 35 12.95 33.07 -3.86
C ALA A 35 13.36 31.64 -3.51
N VAL A 36 14.43 31.56 -2.72
CA VAL A 36 14.81 30.40 -1.95
C VAL A 36 13.57 29.96 -1.18
N ALA A 37 12.95 28.85 -1.57
CA ALA A 37 11.87 28.23 -0.82
C ALA A 37 12.46 27.51 0.40
N ALA A 38 13.08 28.27 1.30
CA ALA A 38 13.42 27.83 2.63
C ALA A 38 12.19 28.01 3.53
N GLY A 39 11.73 26.90 4.13
CA GLY A 39 10.94 26.95 5.37
C GLY A 39 9.43 27.17 5.25
N ARG A 40 8.73 26.65 4.23
CA ARG A 40 7.26 26.61 4.30
C ARG A 40 6.83 25.48 5.24
N LYS A 41 6.22 25.83 6.38
CA LYS A 41 5.62 24.84 7.31
C LYS A 41 4.76 23.86 6.50
N PRO A 42 4.86 22.54 6.76
CA PRO A 42 4.11 21.56 6.02
C PRO A 42 2.61 21.89 6.11
N THR A 43 1.97 22.04 4.95
CA THR A 43 0.51 22.24 4.91
C THR A 43 -0.17 20.88 5.02
N LEU A 44 -1.38 20.87 5.57
CA LEU A 44 -2.19 19.65 5.67
C LEU A 44 -2.34 18.96 4.31
N THR A 45 -2.64 19.73 3.26
CA THR A 45 -2.74 19.22 1.88
C THR A 45 -1.41 18.65 1.38
N GLY A 46 -0.29 19.28 1.71
CA GLY A 46 1.03 18.79 1.32
C GLY A 46 1.38 17.47 2.01
N LEU A 47 1.05 17.32 3.29
CA LEU A 47 1.25 16.07 4.04
C LEU A 47 0.37 14.94 3.50
N ARG A 48 -0.92 15.21 3.21
CA ARG A 48 -1.83 14.22 2.61
C ARG A 48 -1.31 13.70 1.27
N LYS A 49 -0.86 14.60 0.37
CA LYS A 49 -0.24 14.17 -0.90
C LYS A 49 1.00 13.30 -0.72
N ARG A 50 1.76 13.54 0.35
CA ARG A 50 2.92 12.69 0.68
C ARG A 50 2.46 11.31 1.19
N ILE A 51 1.41 11.25 1.99
CA ILE A 51 0.78 9.99 2.42
C ILE A 51 0.27 9.23 1.20
N ASP A 52 -0.50 9.85 0.31
CA ASP A 52 -1.03 9.19 -0.90
C ASP A 52 0.09 8.56 -1.76
N ARG A 53 1.26 9.20 -1.82
CA ARG A 53 2.43 8.65 -2.51
C ARG A 53 3.02 7.44 -1.78
N LEU A 54 3.13 7.51 -0.46
CA LEU A 54 3.63 6.40 0.36
C LEU A 54 2.67 5.21 0.29
N ASP A 55 1.37 5.44 0.34
CA ASP A 55 0.34 4.40 0.25
C ASP A 55 0.43 3.63 -1.07
N ARG A 56 0.70 4.33 -2.18
CA ARG A 56 0.96 3.66 -3.47
C ARG A 56 2.19 2.76 -3.41
N GLN A 57 3.29 3.24 -2.81
CA GLN A 57 4.51 2.45 -2.67
C GLN A 57 4.30 1.24 -1.76
N ILE A 58 3.54 1.40 -0.68
CA ILE A 58 3.16 0.30 0.21
C ILE A 58 2.37 -0.75 -0.58
N LEU A 59 1.38 -0.33 -1.39
CA LEU A 59 0.59 -1.24 -2.20
C LEU A 59 1.45 -1.99 -3.25
N GLU A 60 2.35 -1.29 -3.93
CA GLU A 60 3.29 -1.89 -4.88
C GLU A 60 4.15 -2.98 -4.21
N LEU A 61 4.71 -2.69 -3.03
CA LEU A 61 5.52 -3.63 -2.26
C LEU A 61 4.71 -4.82 -1.72
N ILE A 62 3.47 -4.59 -1.27
CA ILE A 62 2.58 -5.67 -0.83
C ILE A 62 2.28 -6.62 -1.99
N ASN A 63 1.98 -6.08 -3.18
CA ASN A 63 1.70 -6.89 -4.37
C ASN A 63 2.91 -7.69 -4.82
N GLU A 64 4.10 -7.08 -4.82
CA GLU A 64 5.36 -7.78 -5.13
C GLU A 64 5.60 -8.93 -4.15
N ARG A 65 5.45 -8.67 -2.85
CA ARG A 65 5.57 -9.69 -1.80
C ARG A 65 4.55 -10.82 -1.98
N ALA A 66 3.31 -10.50 -2.29
CA ALA A 66 2.25 -11.49 -2.52
C ALA A 66 2.54 -12.36 -3.76
N GLY A 67 3.08 -11.76 -4.83
CA GLY A 67 3.55 -12.50 -6.00
C GLY A 67 4.68 -13.47 -5.69
N LEU A 68 5.65 -13.06 -4.87
CA LEU A 68 6.72 -13.95 -4.39
C LEU A 68 6.19 -15.08 -3.50
N ALA A 69 5.24 -14.78 -2.61
CA ALA A 69 4.59 -15.80 -1.80
C ALA A 69 3.90 -16.84 -2.70
N HIS A 70 3.12 -16.40 -3.70
CA HIS A 70 2.47 -17.29 -4.65
C HIS A 70 3.45 -18.19 -5.41
N GLN A 71 4.59 -17.66 -5.87
CA GLN A 71 5.63 -18.46 -6.51
C GLN A 71 6.21 -19.51 -5.56
N ILE A 72 6.43 -19.16 -4.29
CA ILE A 72 6.86 -20.13 -3.26
C ILE A 72 5.78 -21.20 -3.04
N GLY A 73 4.50 -20.80 -3.00
CA GLY A 73 3.37 -21.73 -2.92
C GLY A 73 3.34 -22.74 -4.05
N GLN A 74 3.51 -22.29 -5.29
CA GLN A 74 3.58 -23.18 -6.47
C GLN A 74 4.72 -24.19 -6.37
N LEU A 75 5.89 -23.76 -5.89
CA LEU A 75 7.03 -24.65 -5.68
C LEU A 75 6.77 -25.68 -4.58
N LYS A 76 6.10 -25.28 -3.49
CA LYS A 76 5.72 -26.17 -2.39
C LYS A 76 4.67 -27.20 -2.79
N ASP A 77 3.66 -26.78 -3.53
CA ASP A 77 2.61 -27.66 -4.04
C ASP A 77 3.19 -28.74 -4.96
N ALA A 78 4.15 -28.37 -5.81
CA ALA A 78 4.86 -29.31 -6.67
C ALA A 78 5.67 -30.39 -5.92
N VAL A 79 6.04 -30.15 -4.66
CA VAL A 79 6.77 -31.11 -3.80
C VAL A 79 5.92 -31.67 -2.66
N GLY A 80 4.62 -31.33 -2.60
CA GLY A 80 3.69 -31.80 -1.58
C GLY A 80 3.92 -31.23 -0.17
N GLU A 81 4.58 -30.07 -0.05
CA GLU A 81 4.78 -29.37 1.23
C GLU A 81 3.55 -28.55 1.63
N THR A 82 3.31 -28.39 2.93
CA THR A 82 2.18 -27.61 3.42
C THR A 82 2.38 -26.10 3.21
N ILE A 83 1.33 -25.45 2.72
CA ILE A 83 1.28 -24.00 2.49
C ILE A 83 1.47 -23.23 3.82
N TYR A 84 0.77 -23.65 4.89
CA TYR A 84 0.87 -23.01 6.20
C TYR A 84 2.15 -23.43 6.92
N ALA A 85 3.03 -22.44 7.18
CA ALA A 85 4.33 -22.64 7.82
C ALA A 85 4.45 -21.73 9.06
N PRO A 86 3.84 -22.10 10.20
CA PRO A 86 3.68 -21.22 11.35
C PRO A 86 4.99 -20.67 11.94
N GLY A 87 6.05 -21.49 11.98
CA GLY A 87 7.36 -21.06 12.48
C GLY A 87 7.97 -19.98 11.57
N ARG A 88 7.82 -20.14 10.26
CA ARG A 88 8.29 -19.16 9.29
C ARG A 88 7.53 -17.84 9.39
N GLU A 89 6.23 -17.88 9.65
CA GLU A 89 5.44 -16.67 9.89
C GLU A 89 5.92 -15.91 11.13
N GLU A 90 6.21 -16.62 12.23
CA GLU A 90 6.75 -16.00 13.45
C GLU A 90 8.11 -15.35 13.21
N GLU A 91 9.00 -15.99 12.44
CA GLU A 91 10.28 -15.39 12.07
C GLU A 91 10.10 -14.06 11.30
N VAL A 92 9.13 -13.99 10.39
CA VAL A 92 8.83 -12.78 9.63
C VAL A 92 8.30 -11.68 10.56
N LEU A 93 7.38 -12.03 11.46
CA LEU A 93 6.82 -11.07 12.42
C LEU A 93 7.89 -10.54 13.39
N ALA A 94 8.69 -11.42 13.98
CA ALA A 94 9.78 -11.05 14.89
C ALA A 94 10.80 -10.14 14.19
N ARG A 95 11.17 -10.46 12.95
CA ARG A 95 12.07 -9.62 12.14
C ARG A 95 11.47 -8.25 11.83
N ALA A 96 10.18 -8.18 11.48
CA ALA A 96 9.51 -6.91 11.21
C ALA A 96 9.51 -5.99 12.44
N VAL A 97 9.30 -6.55 13.63
CA VAL A 97 9.38 -5.82 14.90
C VAL A 97 10.80 -5.31 15.14
N GLN A 98 11.81 -6.18 15.01
CA GLN A 98 13.22 -5.81 15.21
C GLN A 98 13.70 -4.70 14.26
N LEU A 99 13.24 -4.71 13.01
CA LEU A 99 13.61 -3.70 12.01
C LEU A 99 12.84 -2.39 12.15
N SER A 100 11.76 -2.36 12.93
CA SER A 100 10.97 -1.15 13.08
C SER A 100 11.67 -0.14 13.98
N GLN A 101 11.98 1.03 13.40
CA GLN A 101 12.49 2.21 14.10
C GLN A 101 11.47 3.35 14.11
N GLY A 102 10.23 3.05 13.70
CA GLY A 102 9.14 4.01 13.54
C GLY A 102 8.30 4.20 14.79
N PRO A 103 7.31 5.11 14.74
CA PRO A 103 6.45 5.43 15.89
C PRO A 103 5.36 4.38 16.17
N LEU A 104 5.24 3.33 15.36
CA LEU A 104 4.23 2.28 15.53
C LEU A 104 4.63 1.33 16.65
N SER A 105 3.66 0.92 17.46
CA SER A 105 3.87 -0.10 18.48
C SER A 105 4.17 -1.47 17.86
N GLU A 106 4.85 -2.32 18.62
CA GLU A 106 5.09 -3.72 18.26
C GLU A 106 3.79 -4.43 17.86
N GLN A 107 2.73 -4.28 18.66
CA GLN A 107 1.42 -4.89 18.39
C GLN A 107 0.85 -4.47 17.03
N CYS A 108 1.01 -3.19 16.67
CA CYS A 108 0.56 -2.67 15.38
C CYS A 108 1.36 -3.29 14.22
N ILE A 109 2.70 -3.35 14.34
CA ILE A 109 3.57 -3.93 13.31
C ILE A 109 3.20 -5.41 13.08
N ARG A 110 3.05 -6.17 14.17
CA ARG A 110 2.68 -7.58 14.10
C ARG A 110 1.31 -7.76 13.45
N ALA A 111 0.33 -6.93 13.78
CA ALA A 111 -1.00 -7.00 13.17
C ALA A 111 -0.96 -6.73 11.66
N VAL A 112 -0.27 -5.67 11.22
CA VAL A 112 -0.14 -5.32 9.80
C VAL A 112 0.54 -6.46 9.03
N PHE A 113 1.69 -6.94 9.52
CA PHE A 113 2.41 -8.02 8.83
C PHE A 113 1.66 -9.34 8.83
N ARG A 114 0.92 -9.67 9.91
CA ARG A 114 0.06 -10.85 9.96
C ARG A 114 -1.02 -10.81 8.88
N GLU A 115 -1.67 -9.67 8.66
CA GLU A 115 -2.68 -9.56 7.61
C GLU A 115 -2.06 -9.63 6.21
N ILE A 116 -0.88 -9.05 6.00
CA ILE A 116 -0.15 -9.20 4.73
C ILE A 116 0.21 -10.68 4.48
N ILE A 117 0.69 -11.40 5.50
CA ILE A 117 0.99 -12.84 5.43
C ILE A 117 -0.29 -13.63 5.13
N SER A 118 -1.35 -13.41 5.90
CA SER A 118 -2.66 -14.06 5.76
C SER A 118 -3.23 -13.88 4.36
N GLY A 119 -3.26 -12.65 3.86
CA GLY A 119 -3.76 -12.35 2.51
C GLY A 119 -2.90 -12.97 1.41
N SER A 120 -1.58 -13.02 1.60
CA SER A 120 -0.68 -13.68 0.62
C SER A 120 -0.94 -15.19 0.56
N ARG A 121 -1.12 -15.84 1.71
CA ARG A 121 -1.41 -17.28 1.80
C ARG A 121 -2.78 -17.62 1.17
N ALA A 122 -3.76 -16.75 1.35
CA ALA A 122 -5.11 -16.94 0.80
C ALA A 122 -5.17 -16.95 -0.74
N ILE A 123 -4.13 -16.45 -1.42
CA ILE A 123 -3.99 -16.57 -2.89
C ILE A 123 -3.82 -18.04 -3.28
N GLU A 124 -3.13 -18.83 -2.46
CA GLU A 124 -2.85 -20.25 -2.71
C GLU A 124 -4.00 -21.12 -2.21
N LYS A 125 -4.41 -20.91 -0.95
CA LYS A 125 -5.51 -21.64 -0.32
C LYS A 125 -6.12 -20.81 0.81
N ILE A 126 -7.44 -20.65 0.76
CA ILE A 126 -8.20 -20.14 1.90
C ILE A 126 -8.24 -21.28 2.93
N LEU A 127 -7.55 -21.10 4.04
CA LEU A 127 -7.57 -22.07 5.13
C LEU A 127 -8.92 -22.02 5.84
N ARG A 128 -9.40 -23.17 6.27
CA ARG A 128 -10.55 -23.28 7.17
C ARG A 128 -10.11 -23.69 8.56
N VAL A 129 -10.50 -22.91 9.57
CA VAL A 129 -10.04 -23.08 10.95
C VAL A 129 -11.24 -23.34 11.85
N ALA A 130 -11.33 -24.55 12.40
CA ALA A 130 -12.30 -24.90 13.42
C ALA A 130 -11.89 -24.36 14.79
N PHE A 131 -12.82 -23.82 15.57
CA PHE A 131 -12.54 -23.33 16.92
C PHE A 131 -13.74 -23.50 17.87
N LEU A 132 -13.45 -23.63 19.16
CA LEU A 132 -14.47 -23.78 20.20
C LEU A 132 -15.24 -22.48 20.45
N GLY A 133 -16.58 -22.56 20.36
CA GLY A 133 -17.49 -21.49 20.76
C GLY A 133 -17.95 -20.60 19.62
N PRO A 134 -18.80 -19.60 19.91
CA PRO A 134 -19.33 -18.70 18.89
C PRO A 134 -18.28 -17.71 18.39
N PHE A 135 -18.61 -17.02 17.31
CA PHE A 135 -17.87 -15.83 16.89
C PHE A 135 -17.73 -14.84 18.04
N TYR A 136 -16.59 -14.15 18.05
CA TYR A 136 -16.18 -13.16 19.06
C TYR A 136 -15.87 -13.73 20.46
N SER A 137 -15.82 -15.06 20.61
CA SER A 137 -15.24 -15.72 21.78
C SER A 137 -13.72 -15.55 21.85
N TYR A 138 -13.11 -15.89 22.99
CA TYR A 138 -11.65 -15.91 23.13
C TYR A 138 -10.98 -16.82 22.10
N SER A 139 -11.56 -17.98 21.81
CA SER A 139 -11.08 -18.91 20.77
C SER A 139 -11.13 -18.26 19.39
N HIS A 140 -12.19 -17.53 19.06
CA HIS A 140 -12.27 -16.78 17.80
C HIS A 140 -11.19 -15.71 17.71
N LEU A 141 -11.00 -14.92 18.78
CA LEU A 141 -9.96 -13.89 18.82
C LEU A 141 -8.55 -14.48 18.73
N ALA A 142 -8.32 -15.62 19.38
CA ALA A 142 -7.07 -16.38 19.26
C ALA A 142 -6.86 -16.89 17.83
N ALA A 143 -7.91 -17.36 17.16
CA ALA A 143 -7.86 -17.79 15.77
C ALA A 143 -7.50 -16.63 14.84
N ILE A 144 -8.11 -15.45 15.00
CA ILE A 144 -7.72 -14.23 14.27
C ILE A 144 -6.26 -13.87 14.56
N HIS A 145 -5.84 -13.92 15.83
CA HIS A 145 -4.47 -13.58 16.20
C HIS A 145 -3.44 -14.54 15.59
N ARG A 146 -3.80 -15.80 15.40
CA ARG A 146 -2.92 -16.84 14.88
C ARG A 146 -2.89 -16.89 13.35
N PHE A 147 -4.06 -16.86 12.73
CA PHE A 147 -4.22 -17.13 11.30
C PHE A 147 -4.41 -15.86 10.47
N GLY A 148 -4.73 -14.72 11.10
CA GLY A 148 -5.19 -13.52 10.41
C GLY A 148 -6.67 -13.61 10.03
N GLN A 149 -7.19 -12.60 9.32
CA GLN A 149 -8.63 -12.56 8.99
C GLN A 149 -8.98 -13.22 7.65
N THR A 150 -7.99 -13.53 6.81
CA THR A 150 -8.21 -14.12 5.47
C THR A 150 -8.29 -15.65 5.54
N VAL A 151 -9.10 -16.16 6.47
CA VAL A 151 -9.40 -17.59 6.65
C VAL A 151 -10.89 -17.78 6.85
N GLU A 152 -11.40 -18.97 6.54
CA GLU A 152 -12.76 -19.35 6.86
C GLU A 152 -12.82 -19.87 8.30
N PHE A 153 -13.60 -19.19 9.13
CA PHE A 153 -13.75 -19.52 10.54
C PHE A 153 -14.96 -20.44 10.73
N LEU A 154 -14.72 -21.63 11.31
CA LEU A 154 -15.73 -22.64 11.59
C LEU A 154 -15.97 -22.76 13.11
N PRO A 155 -16.98 -22.07 13.67
CA PRO A 155 -17.31 -22.22 15.08
C PRO A 155 -17.93 -23.59 15.34
N VAL A 156 -17.50 -24.26 16.41
CA VAL A 156 -18.07 -25.55 16.84
C VAL A 156 -18.44 -25.54 18.32
N GLY A 157 -19.40 -26.38 18.70
CA GLY A 157 -19.98 -26.39 20.05
C GLY A 157 -19.13 -27.08 21.12
N THR A 158 -18.19 -27.94 20.74
CA THR A 158 -17.38 -28.71 21.69
C THR A 158 -15.93 -28.85 21.22
N ILE A 159 -15.03 -29.13 22.16
CA ILE A 159 -13.62 -29.43 21.86
C ILE A 159 -13.53 -30.67 20.97
N GLY A 160 -14.32 -31.72 21.26
CA GLY A 160 -14.37 -32.94 20.44
C GLY A 160 -14.69 -32.65 18.99
N SER A 161 -15.68 -31.78 18.75
CA SER A 161 -16.06 -31.34 17.41
C SER A 161 -14.91 -30.65 16.66
N VAL A 162 -14.01 -29.92 17.36
CA VAL A 162 -12.83 -29.33 16.68
C VAL A 162 -11.95 -30.42 16.07
N PHE A 163 -11.72 -31.51 16.79
CA PHE A 163 -10.94 -32.65 16.29
C PHE A 163 -11.67 -33.39 15.18
N GLU A 164 -12.97 -33.63 15.32
CA GLU A 164 -13.80 -34.28 14.31
C GLU A 164 -13.81 -33.53 12.98
N GLU A 165 -13.94 -32.19 13.01
CA GLU A 165 -13.93 -31.38 11.78
C GLU A 165 -12.57 -31.45 11.07
N VAL A 166 -11.46 -31.52 11.81
CA VAL A 166 -10.12 -31.68 11.23
C VAL A 166 -9.90 -33.08 10.68
N ASP A 167 -10.26 -34.12 11.44
CA ASP A 167 -10.11 -35.54 11.05
C ASP A 167 -10.92 -35.88 9.79
N ARG A 168 -12.13 -35.31 9.67
CA ARG A 168 -13.00 -35.45 8.49
C ARG A 168 -12.56 -34.62 7.29
N GLY A 169 -11.50 -33.82 7.43
CA GLY A 169 -11.04 -32.89 6.39
C GLY A 169 -12.00 -31.74 6.11
N LEU A 170 -12.94 -31.47 7.02
CA LEU A 170 -13.88 -30.36 6.93
C LEU A 170 -13.25 -29.05 7.38
N ALA A 171 -12.17 -29.09 8.16
CA ALA A 171 -11.29 -27.97 8.51
C ALA A 171 -9.82 -28.35 8.29
N ASP A 172 -8.98 -27.38 7.92
CA ASP A 172 -7.53 -27.58 7.75
C ASP A 172 -6.80 -27.59 9.09
N TYR A 173 -7.28 -26.78 10.04
CA TYR A 173 -6.69 -26.62 11.36
C TYR A 173 -7.77 -26.49 12.44
N GLY A 174 -7.43 -26.96 13.64
CA GLY A 174 -8.25 -26.81 14.83
C GLY A 174 -7.55 -25.94 15.87
N LEU A 175 -8.29 -25.01 16.48
CA LEU A 175 -7.84 -24.23 17.62
C LEU A 175 -8.62 -24.65 18.87
N VAL A 176 -7.88 -25.25 19.81
CA VAL A 176 -8.41 -25.73 21.09
C VAL A 176 -7.70 -24.96 22.22
N PRO A 177 -8.45 -24.38 23.18
CA PRO A 177 -7.85 -23.79 24.37
C PRO A 177 -7.20 -24.86 25.25
N LEU A 178 -5.97 -24.61 25.71
CA LEU A 178 -5.24 -25.52 26.61
C LEU A 178 -5.81 -25.52 28.03
N GLU A 179 -6.28 -24.37 28.49
CA GLU A 179 -7.01 -24.21 29.73
C GLU A 179 -8.43 -23.74 29.40
N ASN A 180 -9.33 -24.69 29.21
CA ASN A 180 -10.76 -24.42 29.32
C ASN A 180 -11.17 -24.73 30.75
N SER A 181 -11.19 -23.72 31.61
CA SER A 181 -11.95 -23.83 32.84
C SER A 181 -13.42 -23.96 32.42
N THR A 182 -13.98 -25.17 32.52
CA THR A 182 -15.42 -25.39 32.40
C THR A 182 -16.20 -24.76 33.55
N ASP A 183 -15.50 -24.29 34.58
CA ASP A 183 -15.98 -23.36 35.60
C ASP A 183 -15.40 -21.97 35.31
N GLY A 184 -16.24 -20.96 35.10
CA GLY A 184 -15.81 -19.57 34.89
C GLY A 184 -15.02 -18.98 36.05
#